data_AF-A0A1A1YE38-F1
#
_entry.id   AF-A0A1A1YE38-F1
#
_cell.length_a   1.000
_cell.length_b   1.000
_cell.length_c   1.000
_cell.angle_alpha   90.00
_cell.angle_beta   90.00
_cell.angle_gamma   90.00
#
_symmetry.space_group_name_H-M   'P 1'
#
loop_
_entity.id
_entity.type
_entity.pdbx_description
1 polymer ?
#
loop_
_entity_poly.entity_id
_entity_poly.type
_entity_poly.pdbx_seq_one_letter_code
_entity_poly.pdbx_strand_id
1 'polypeptide(L)'
;MMSVESKQTAEPTIGELMGQLSSQVSRLIRDEMRLAEKEFQQSAKHAGIGAGLFSVAGLLAFFGAATVIAAAVAALSLVLPVWAAALIVGAVLILAAGIAAFAGRSQAKEVTPAAPRTVETVKADIQEIKDARHGTA
;
A
#
# COMPACT_ATOMS: atom_id res chain seq x y z
N MET A 1 -2.97 62.06 39.90
CA MET A 1 -1.87 61.96 38.92
C MET A 1 -1.74 60.51 38.49
N MET A 2 -2.32 60.13 37.36
CA MET A 2 -2.05 58.86 36.69
C MET A 2 -1.78 59.22 35.23
N SER A 3 -0.50 59.36 34.90
CA SER A 3 -0.04 59.59 33.53
C SER A 3 -0.26 58.31 32.75
N VAL A 4 -1.19 58.33 31.80
CA VAL A 4 -1.34 57.26 30.82
C VAL A 4 -0.20 57.43 29.82
N GLU A 5 0.85 56.64 29.98
CA GLU A 5 1.94 56.53 29.03
C GLU A 5 1.41 55.84 27.76
N SER A 6 1.07 56.66 26.76
CA SER A 6 0.66 56.19 25.45
C SER A 6 1.87 55.55 24.77
N LYS A 7 1.98 54.22 24.86
CA LYS A 7 2.91 53.44 24.05
C LYS A 7 2.47 53.60 22.59
N GLN A 8 3.08 54.55 21.89
CA GLN A 8 2.89 54.75 20.45
C GLN A 8 3.14 53.39 19.77
N THR A 9 2.08 52.79 19.25
CA THR A 9 2.15 51.64 18.36
C THR A 9 2.77 52.14 17.07
N ALA A 10 4.10 52.02 16.96
CA ALA A 10 4.79 52.20 15.70
C ALA A 10 4.19 51.21 14.71
N GLU A 11 3.67 51.72 13.58
CA GLU A 11 3.17 50.84 12.52
C GLU A 11 4.32 49.93 12.07
N PRO A 12 4.08 48.61 11.96
CA PRO A 12 5.12 47.68 11.58
C PRO A 12 5.66 48.07 10.21
N THR A 13 6.99 48.18 10.13
CA THR A 13 7.64 48.53 8.87
C THR A 13 7.42 47.43 7.83
N ILE A 14 7.43 47.77 6.54
CA ILE A 14 7.25 46.79 5.44
C ILE A 14 8.26 45.62 5.56
N GLY A 15 9.46 45.89 6.08
CA GLY A 15 10.46 44.86 6.38
C GLY A 15 10.04 43.89 7.49
N GLU A 16 9.42 44.37 8.56
CA GLU A 16 8.91 43.52 9.65
C GLU A 16 7.71 42.68 9.21
N LEU A 17 6.80 43.21 8.39
CA LEU A 17 5.68 42.46 7.83
C LEU A 17 6.15 41.33 6.92
N MET A 18 7.19 41.58 6.11
CA MET A 18 7.73 40.57 5.21
C MET A 18 8.51 39.47 5.97
N GLY A 19 9.22 39.83 7.04
CA GLY A 19 9.79 38.88 8.00
C GLY A 19 8.72 38.02 8.68
N GLN A 20 7.60 38.62 9.07
CA GLN A 20 6.46 37.90 9.66
C GLN A 20 5.80 36.95 8.66
N LEU A 21 5.57 37.35 7.40
CA LEU A 21 5.03 36.45 6.37
C LEU A 21 5.96 35.25 6.12
N SER A 22 7.25 35.49 5.92
CA SER A 22 8.25 34.42 5.72
C SER A 22 8.27 33.43 6.89
N SER A 23 8.20 33.93 8.12
CA SER A 23 8.13 33.08 9.31
C SER A 23 6.81 32.29 9.42
N GLN A 24 5.69 32.86 8.96
CA GLN A 24 4.39 32.16 8.93
C GLN A 24 4.35 31.06 7.88
N VAL A 25 4.86 31.33 6.67
CA VAL A 25 4.98 30.32 5.61
C VAL A 25 5.90 29.18 6.06
N SER A 26 7.04 29.50 6.66
CA SER A 26 7.96 28.49 7.21
C SER A 26 7.32 27.63 8.30
N ARG A 27 6.45 28.23 9.14
CA ARG A 27 5.68 27.50 10.15
C ARG A 27 4.63 26.59 9.51
N LEU A 28 3.87 27.10 8.55
CA LEU A 28 2.85 26.33 7.84
C LEU A 28 3.45 25.10 7.14
N ILE A 29 4.57 25.27 6.44
CA ILE A 29 5.27 24.15 5.79
C ILE A 29 5.67 23.09 6.83
N ARG A 30 6.22 23.52 7.98
CA ARG A 30 6.61 22.60 9.05
C ARG A 30 5.40 21.86 9.63
N ASP A 31 4.26 22.53 9.75
CA ASP A 31 3.05 21.93 10.29
C ASP A 31 2.42 20.94 9.30
N GLU A 32 2.42 21.26 8.00
CA GLU A 32 1.95 20.36 6.95
C GLU A 32 2.82 19.09 6.87
N MET A 33 4.15 19.24 7.01
CA MET A 33 5.06 18.11 7.10
C MET A 33 4.76 17.23 8.33
N ARG A 34 4.49 17.84 9.49
CA ARG A 34 4.12 17.09 10.71
C ARG A 34 2.78 16.38 10.57
N LEU A 35 1.84 16.98 9.84
CA LEU A 35 0.55 16.37 9.57
C LEU A 35 0.69 15.19 8.62
N ALA A 36 1.41 15.38 7.51
CA ALA A 36 1.74 14.32 6.56
C ALA A 36 2.50 13.16 7.24
N GLU A 37 3.43 13.46 8.14
CA GLU A 37 4.13 12.45 8.92
C GLU A 37 3.16 11.64 9.81
N LYS A 38 2.21 12.30 10.47
CA LYS A 38 1.19 11.61 11.28
C LYS A 38 0.26 10.74 10.43
N GLU A 39 -0.24 11.25 9.31
CA GLU A 39 -1.08 10.47 8.40
C GLU A 39 -0.32 9.29 7.80
N PHE A 40 0.95 9.49 7.45
CA PHE A 40 1.81 8.42 6.99
C PHE A 40 2.05 7.37 8.09
N GLN A 41 2.36 7.78 9.32
CA GLN A 41 2.53 6.85 10.44
C GLN A 41 1.24 6.08 10.74
N GLN A 42 0.08 6.74 10.69
CA GLN A 42 -1.21 6.09 10.89
C GLN A 42 -1.52 5.09 9.77
N SER A 43 -1.25 5.46 8.52
CA SER A 43 -1.39 4.58 7.35
C SER A 43 -0.44 3.39 7.42
N ALA A 44 0.84 3.65 7.74
CA ALA A 44 1.86 2.63 7.90
C ALA A 44 1.55 1.66 9.05
N LYS A 45 0.98 2.16 10.16
CA LYS A 45 0.55 1.32 11.28
C LYS A 45 -0.61 0.40 10.88
N HIS A 46 -1.64 0.93 10.21
CA HIS A 46 -2.76 0.12 9.74
C HIS A 46 -2.33 -0.91 8.69
N ALA A 47 -1.51 -0.50 7.72
CA ALA A 47 -0.93 -1.39 6.72
C ALA A 47 -0.04 -2.46 7.38
N GLY A 48 0.78 -2.08 8.36
CA GLY A 48 1.67 -2.98 9.09
C GLY A 48 0.93 -4.01 9.94
N ILE A 49 -0.12 -3.60 10.66
CA ILE A 49 -0.99 -4.52 11.41
C ILE A 49 -1.70 -5.47 10.45
N GLY A 50 -2.24 -4.96 9.34
CA GLY A 50 -2.87 -5.78 8.31
C GLY A 50 -1.91 -6.81 7.73
N ALA A 51 -0.72 -6.37 7.29
CA ALA A 51 0.32 -7.25 6.77
C ALA A 51 0.79 -8.28 7.81
N GLY A 52 0.93 -7.88 9.07
CA GLY A 52 1.29 -8.78 10.16
C GLY A 52 0.23 -9.87 10.41
N LEU A 53 -1.05 -9.48 10.53
CA LEU A 53 -2.15 -10.41 10.73
C LEU A 53 -2.35 -11.35 9.53
N PHE A 54 -2.28 -10.84 8.30
CA PHE A 54 -2.36 -11.67 7.10
C PHE A 54 -1.17 -12.64 7.00
N SER A 55 0.02 -12.23 7.42
CA SER A 55 1.19 -13.12 7.47
C SER A 55 0.97 -14.27 8.46
N VAL A 56 0.52 -13.96 9.68
CA VAL A 56 0.22 -15.00 10.70
C VAL A 56 -0.91 -15.92 10.24
N ALA A 57 -2.01 -15.36 9.73
CA ALA A 57 -3.12 -16.15 9.19
C ALA A 57 -2.67 -17.04 8.03
N GLY A 58 -1.84 -16.53 7.13
CA GLY A 58 -1.25 -17.28 6.01
C GLY A 58 -0.37 -18.44 6.49
N LEU A 59 0.49 -18.22 7.48
CA LEU A 59 1.31 -19.28 8.08
C LEU A 59 0.44 -20.34 8.78
N LEU A 60 -0.55 -19.92 9.56
CA LEU A 60 -1.47 -20.86 10.22
C LEU A 60 -2.26 -21.68 9.19
N ALA A 61 -2.75 -21.05 8.13
CA ALA A 61 -3.43 -21.74 7.04
C ALA A 61 -2.50 -22.72 6.32
N PHE A 62 -1.24 -22.34 6.08
CA PHE A 62 -0.23 -23.20 5.47
C PHE A 62 0.06 -24.44 6.33
N PHE A 63 0.35 -24.25 7.62
CA PHE A 63 0.60 -25.37 8.53
C PHE A 63 -0.65 -26.23 8.73
N GLY A 64 -1.82 -25.63 8.88
CA GLY A 64 -3.09 -26.35 8.97
C GLY A 64 -3.35 -27.22 7.74
N ALA A 65 -3.16 -26.68 6.54
CA ALA A 65 -3.26 -27.44 5.30
C ALA A 65 -2.24 -28.59 5.26
N ALA A 66 -0.98 -28.34 5.63
CA ALA A 66 0.06 -29.38 5.69
C ALA A 66 -0.32 -30.52 6.67
N THR A 67 -0.86 -30.19 7.84
CA THR A 67 -1.34 -31.18 8.81
C THR A 67 -2.52 -31.99 8.27
N VAL A 68 -3.49 -31.35 7.61
CA VAL A 68 -4.62 -32.06 6.97
C VAL A 68 -4.13 -33.00 5.86
N ILE A 69 -3.18 -32.56 5.04
CA ILE A 69 -2.56 -33.40 4.00
C ILE A 69 -1.86 -34.60 4.64
N ALA A 70 -1.06 -34.38 5.69
CA ALA A 70 -0.40 -35.46 6.42
C ALA A 70 -1.42 -36.44 7.02
N ALA A 71 -2.52 -35.95 7.59
CA ALA A 71 -3.60 -36.78 8.12
C ALA A 71 -4.28 -37.61 7.02
N ALA A 72 -4.52 -37.04 5.83
CA ALA A 72 -5.06 -37.77 4.70
C ALA A 72 -4.13 -38.89 4.22
N VAL A 73 -2.82 -38.61 4.13
CA VAL A 73 -1.81 -39.63 3.81
C VAL A 73 -1.79 -40.71 4.88
N ALA A 74 -1.79 -40.34 6.16
CA ALA A 74 -1.81 -41.29 7.27
C ALA A 74 -3.07 -42.18 7.25
N ALA A 75 -4.24 -41.60 7.02
CA ALA A 75 -5.50 -42.34 6.94
C ALA A 75 -5.50 -43.34 5.77
N LEU A 76 -5.05 -42.93 4.57
CA LEU A 76 -4.92 -43.84 3.43
C LEU A 76 -3.83 -44.90 3.65
N SER A 77 -2.79 -44.59 4.42
CA SER A 77 -1.72 -45.54 4.74
C SER A 77 -2.18 -46.72 5.60
N LEU A 78 -3.37 -46.65 6.20
CA LEU A 78 -3.99 -47.77 6.92
C LEU A 78 -4.37 -48.92 6.00
N VAL A 79 -4.60 -48.65 4.71
CA VAL A 79 -5.05 -49.63 3.70
C VAL A 79 -4.10 -49.76 2.50
N LEU A 80 -3.15 -48.85 2.34
CA LEU A 80 -2.18 -48.80 1.24
C LEU A 80 -0.77 -48.53 1.77
N PRO A 81 0.30 -48.92 1.05
CA PRO A 81 1.65 -48.51 1.43
C PRO A 81 1.81 -46.98 1.37
N VAL A 82 2.62 -46.43 2.28
CA VAL A 82 2.73 -44.97 2.48
C VAL A 82 3.08 -44.21 1.20
N TRP A 83 3.89 -44.80 0.32
CA TRP A 83 4.29 -44.19 -0.95
C TRP A 83 3.09 -44.04 -1.91
N ALA A 84 2.20 -45.02 -1.96
CA ALA A 84 1.02 -44.98 -2.83
C ALA A 84 -0.01 -43.97 -2.29
N ALA A 85 -0.21 -43.95 -0.98
CA ALA A 85 -1.06 -42.95 -0.31
C ALA A 85 -0.57 -41.52 -0.59
N ALA A 86 0.74 -41.27 -0.45
CA ALA A 86 1.33 -39.97 -0.72
C ALA A 86 1.17 -39.55 -2.19
N LEU A 87 1.36 -40.47 -3.15
CA LEU A 87 1.16 -40.17 -4.57
C LEU A 87 -0.29 -39.83 -4.90
N ILE A 88 -1.27 -40.54 -4.34
CA ILE A 88 -2.69 -40.27 -4.58
C ILE A 88 -3.05 -38.88 -4.06
N VAL A 89 -2.70 -38.56 -2.81
CA VAL A 89 -2.99 -37.25 -2.21
C VAL A 89 -2.27 -36.14 -2.99
N GLY A 90 -1.00 -36.37 -3.35
CA GLY A 90 -0.22 -35.43 -4.15
C GLY A 90 -0.84 -35.15 -5.53
N ALA A 91 -1.30 -36.19 -6.23
CA ALA A 91 -1.96 -36.03 -7.52
C ALA A 91 -3.25 -35.20 -7.42
N VAL A 92 -4.07 -35.46 -6.40
CA VAL A 92 -5.30 -34.68 -6.14
C VAL A 92 -4.96 -33.20 -5.87
N LEU A 93 -3.93 -32.92 -5.07
CA LEU A 93 -3.50 -31.56 -4.78
C LEU A 93 -2.96 -30.84 -6.03
N ILE A 94 -2.18 -31.51 -6.86
CA ILE A 94 -1.67 -30.94 -8.13
C ILE A 94 -2.82 -30.60 -9.07
N LEU A 95 -3.81 -31.49 -9.19
CA LEU A 95 -5.01 -31.22 -9.99
C LEU A 95 -5.80 -30.02 -9.45
N ALA A 96 -6.04 -29.97 -8.14
CA ALA A 96 -6.71 -28.84 -7.50
C ALA A 96 -5.93 -27.53 -7.69
N ALA A 97 -4.61 -27.56 -7.55
CA ALA A 97 -3.73 -26.40 -7.78
C ALA A 97 -3.78 -25.95 -9.25
N GLY A 98 -3.79 -26.88 -10.21
CA GLY A 98 -3.94 -26.57 -11.63
C GLY A 98 -5.28 -25.88 -11.95
N ILE A 99 -6.38 -26.37 -11.39
CA ILE A 99 -7.71 -25.76 -11.53
C ILE A 99 -7.74 -24.37 -10.89
N ALA A 100 -7.24 -24.23 -9.67
CA ALA A 100 -7.18 -22.95 -8.98
C ALA A 100 -6.31 -21.93 -9.73
N ALA A 101 -5.15 -22.34 -10.26
CA ALA A 101 -4.28 -21.50 -11.07
C ALA A 101 -4.96 -21.05 -12.38
N PHE A 102 -5.71 -21.95 -13.03
CA PHE A 102 -6.47 -21.63 -14.23
C PHE A 102 -7.60 -20.62 -13.95
N ALA A 103 -8.40 -20.87 -12.92
CA ALA A 103 -9.48 -19.98 -12.50
C ALA A 103 -8.93 -18.60 -12.04
N GLY A 104 -7.86 -18.60 -11.26
CA GLY A 104 -7.17 -17.39 -10.82
C GLY A 104 -6.63 -16.57 -11.99
N ARG A 105 -6.10 -17.21 -13.04
CA ARG A 105 -5.67 -16.51 -14.26
C ARG A 105 -6.82 -15.84 -15.00
N SER A 106 -8.03 -16.41 -14.95
CA SER A 106 -9.23 -15.79 -15.54
C SER A 106 -9.63 -14.53 -14.75
N GLN A 107 -9.71 -14.64 -13.42
CA GLN A 107 -10.05 -13.51 -12.55
C GLN A 107 -8.99 -12.39 -12.62
N ALA A 108 -7.70 -12.77 -12.69
CA ALA A 108 -6.59 -11.81 -12.81
C ALA A 108 -6.57 -11.05 -14.15
N LYS A 109 -7.25 -11.57 -15.19
CA LYS A 109 -7.43 -10.85 -16.46
C LYS A 109 -8.61 -9.88 -16.40
N GLU A 110 -9.57 -10.10 -15.51
CA GLU A 110 -10.77 -9.26 -15.35
C GLU A 110 -10.60 -8.16 -14.31
N VAL A 111 -9.62 -8.24 -13.40
CA VAL A 111 -9.23 -7.08 -12.59
C VAL A 111 -8.62 -6.02 -13.50
N THR A 112 -9.49 -5.10 -13.91
CA THR A 112 -9.10 -3.78 -14.42
C THR A 112 -8.10 -3.19 -13.41
N PRO A 113 -6.90 -2.77 -13.83
CA PRO A 113 -5.91 -2.19 -12.93
C PRO A 113 -6.57 -1.11 -12.09
N ALA A 114 -6.37 -1.11 -10.78
CA ALA A 114 -6.88 -0.05 -9.92
C ALA A 114 -6.39 1.30 -10.49
N ALA A 115 -7.33 2.10 -10.98
CA ALA A 115 -7.16 3.37 -11.69
C ALA A 115 -6.62 3.28 -13.13
N PRO A 116 -7.37 2.70 -14.10
CA PRO A 116 -7.00 2.78 -15.52
C PRO A 116 -6.92 4.24 -16.00
N ARG A 117 -7.75 5.12 -15.43
CA ARG A 117 -7.77 6.57 -15.68
C ARG A 117 -6.45 7.25 -15.35
N THR A 118 -5.84 6.95 -14.21
CA THR A 118 -4.58 7.59 -13.78
C THR A 118 -3.42 7.17 -14.68
N VAL A 119 -3.40 5.91 -15.12
CA VAL A 119 -2.37 5.44 -16.05
C VAL A 119 -2.59 6.00 -17.46
N GLU A 120 -3.84 6.19 -17.88
CA GLU A 120 -4.20 6.86 -19.14
C GLU A 120 -3.77 8.33 -19.15
N THR A 121 -4.09 9.10 -18.09
CA THR A 121 -3.71 10.51 -17.98
C THR A 121 -2.19 10.69 -17.98
N VAL A 122 -1.47 9.86 -17.21
CA VAL A 122 0.01 9.91 -17.20
C VAL A 122 0.61 9.53 -18.55
N LYS A 123 0.01 8.59 -19.29
CA LYS A 123 0.46 8.26 -20.66
C LYS A 123 0.18 9.38 -21.65
N ALA A 124 -0.96 10.06 -21.53
CA ALA A 124 -1.31 11.20 -22.37
C ALA A 124 -0.34 12.37 -22.13
N ASP A 125 -0.04 12.69 -20.87
CA ASP A 125 0.91 13.75 -20.51
C ASP A 125 2.33 13.44 -21.03
N ILE A 126 2.77 12.18 -20.96
CA ILE A 126 4.08 11.76 -21.49
C ILE A 126 4.12 11.85 -23.02
N GLN A 127 3.01 11.53 -23.71
CA GLN A 127 2.92 11.67 -25.15
C GLN A 127 2.95 13.14 -25.57
N GLU A 128 2.21 14.01 -24.89
CA GLU A 128 2.19 15.45 -25.18
C GLU A 128 3.58 16.09 -24.97
N ILE A 129 4.30 15.71 -23.91
CA ILE A 129 5.69 16.16 -23.68
C ILE A 129 6.64 15.64 -24.76
N LYS A 130 6.43 14.41 -25.24
CA LYS A 130 7.28 13.79 -26.28
C LYS A 130 7.04 14.42 -27.65
N ASP A 131 5.80 14.73 -27.98
CA ASP A 131 5.42 15.40 -29.23
C ASP A 131 5.88 16.86 -29.24
N ALA A 132 5.80 17.56 -28.10
CA ALA A 132 6.36 18.89 -27.92
C ALA A 132 7.90 18.92 -28.10
N ARG A 133 8.59 17.81 -27.84
CA ARG A 133 10.05 17.68 -28.02
C ARG A 133 10.45 17.34 -29.47
N HIS A 134 9.55 16.79 -30.27
CA HIS A 134 9.80 16.42 -31.67
C HIS A 134 9.31 17.46 -32.69
N GLY A 135 8.59 18.51 -32.26
CA GLY A 135 8.02 19.56 -33.11
C GLY A 135 8.92 20.76 -33.43
N THR A 136 10.23 20.71 -33.14
CA THR A 136 11.19 21.75 -33.56
C THR A 136 12.30 21.13 -34.41
N ALA A 137 12.03 21.01 -35.71
CA ALA A 137 13.03 20.99 -36.78
C ALA A 137 12.40 21.53 -38.07
#